data_AF-A0A9D2FDU5-F1
#
_entry.id   AF-A0A9D2FDU5-F1
#
_cell.length_a   1.000
_cell.length_b   1.000
_cell.length_c   1.000
_cell.angle_alpha   90.00
_cell.angle_beta   90.00
_cell.angle_gamma   90.00
#
_symmetry.space_group_name_H-M   'P 1'
#
loop_
_entity.id
_entity.type
_entity.pdbx_description
1 polymer ?
#
loop_
_entity_poly.entity_id
_entity_poly.type
_entity_poly.pdbx_seq_one_letter_code
_entity_poly.pdbx_strand_id
1 'polypeptide(L)'
;TLIFGGIWELVYTRIGIPAEISYLNLTLVAVLGSLISMFGDLSASVIKRHCQIKDFGNLIPGHGGIMDRFDSVIFVAPFLYLISQVLPVIAA
;
A
#
# COMPACT_ATOMS: atom_id res chain seq x y z
N THR A 1 7.26 -6.87 -2.25
CA THR A 1 7.90 -6.08 -1.19
C THR A 1 9.35 -6.46 -0.95
N LEU A 2 9.69 -7.74 -0.74
CA LEU A 2 11.08 -8.16 -0.47
C LEU A 2 12.05 -7.94 -1.65
N ILE A 3 11.65 -8.31 -2.87
CA ILE A 3 12.47 -8.08 -4.08
C ILE A 3 12.70 -6.58 -4.29
N PHE A 4 11.65 -5.77 -4.11
CA PHE A 4 11.75 -4.31 -4.16
C PHE A 4 12.68 -3.76 -3.06
N GLY A 5 12.60 -4.29 -1.83
CA GLY A 5 13.51 -3.93 -0.75
C GLY A 5 14.97 -4.26 -1.05
N GLY A 6 15.25 -5.44 -1.61
CA GLY A 6 16.62 -5.83 -2.01
C GLY A 6 17.17 -5.00 -3.17
N ILE A 7 16.34 -4.66 -4.16
CA ILE A 7 16.71 -3.72 -5.23
C ILE A 7 17.03 -2.34 -4.64
N TRP A 8 16.21 -1.88 -3.69
CA TRP A 8 16.38 -0.60 -3.03
C TRP A 8 17.68 -0.54 -2.22
N GLU A 9 17.99 -1.57 -1.45
CA GLU A 9 19.25 -1.70 -0.71
C GLU A 9 20.48 -1.63 -1.65
N LEU A 10 20.40 -2.34 -2.79
CA LEU A 10 21.46 -2.31 -3.79
C LEU A 10 21.64 -0.91 -4.37
N VAL A 11 20.55 -0.21 -4.70
CA VAL A 11 20.61 1.18 -5.20
C VAL A 11 21.19 2.12 -4.15
N TYR A 12 20.77 2.03 -2.88
CA TYR A 12 21.26 2.90 -1.80
C TYR A 12 22.74 2.69 -1.50
N THR A 13 23.19 1.43 -1.50
CA THR A 13 24.61 1.08 -1.34
C THR A 13 25.45 1.64 -2.50
N ARG A 14 24.90 1.70 -3.71
CA ARG A 14 25.58 2.30 -4.89
C ARG A 14 25.63 3.82 -4.85
N ILE A 15 24.68 4.46 -4.16
CA ILE A 15 24.62 5.92 -3.95
C ILE A 15 25.45 6.33 -2.71
N GLY A 16 25.96 5.37 -1.92
CA GLY A 16 26.84 5.62 -0.78
C GLY A 16 26.10 6.05 0.49
N ILE A 17 24.80 5.81 0.56
CA ILE A 17 23.99 6.06 1.75
C ILE A 17 23.93 4.75 2.56
N PRO A 18 24.41 4.71 3.81
CA PRO A 18 24.21 3.55 4.66
C PRO A 18 22.71 3.41 4.94
N ALA A 19 22.13 2.31 4.50
CA ALA A 19 20.74 1.98 4.74
C ALA A 19 20.69 0.54 5.25
N GLU A 20 20.67 0.37 6.57
CA GLU A 20 20.47 -0.95 7.16
C GLU A 20 18.98 -1.28 7.13
N ILE A 21 18.59 -2.16 6.21
CA ILE A 21 17.19 -2.60 6.07
C ILE A 21 16.93 -3.79 7.00
N SER A 22 16.02 -3.61 7.96
CA SER A 22 15.51 -4.73 8.74
C SER A 22 14.50 -5.54 7.92
N TYR A 23 14.94 -6.67 7.38
CA TYR A 23 14.10 -7.60 6.62
C TYR A 23 12.91 -8.13 7.43
N LEU A 24 13.05 -8.26 8.75
CA LEU A 24 11.98 -8.67 9.64
C LEU A 24 10.88 -7.59 9.68
N ASN A 25 11.26 -6.33 9.92
CA ASN A 25 10.31 -5.22 9.94
C ASN A 25 9.66 -5.03 8.58
N LEU A 26 10.43 -5.13 7.49
CA LEU A 26 9.92 -5.08 6.12
C LEU A 26 8.82 -6.12 5.88
N THR A 27 9.01 -7.34 6.36
CA THR A 27 8.03 -8.42 6.21
C THR A 27 6.79 -8.17 7.05
N LEU A 28 6.94 -7.71 8.29
CA LEU A 28 5.82 -7.37 9.17
C LEU A 28 4.96 -6.23 8.61
N VAL A 29 5.59 -5.15 8.14
CA VAL A 29 4.89 -4.04 7.49
C VAL A 29 4.18 -4.52 6.21
N ALA A 30 4.79 -5.39 5.43
CA ALA A 30 4.17 -5.95 4.22
C ALA A 30 2.91 -6.78 4.53
N VAL A 31 2.96 -7.61 5.58
CA VAL A 31 1.82 -8.43 6.02
C VAL A 31 0.71 -7.55 6.58
N LEU A 32 1.03 -6.58 7.44
CA LEU A 32 0.03 -5.67 8.00
C LEU A 32 -0.60 -4.81 6.90
N GLY A 33 0.21 -4.29 5.98
CA GLY A 33 -0.26 -3.50 4.84
C GLY A 33 -1.19 -4.28 3.90
N SER A 34 -0.91 -5.56 3.65
CA SER A 34 -1.79 -6.40 2.82
C SER A 34 -3.14 -6.68 3.50
N LEU A 35 -3.15 -6.89 4.82
CA LEU A 35 -4.39 -7.01 5.59
C LEU A 35 -5.23 -5.73 5.48
N ILE A 36 -4.61 -4.56 5.68
CA ILE A 36 -5.30 -3.27 5.60
C ILE A 36 -5.82 -3.02 4.18
N SER A 37 -5.08 -3.42 3.15
CA SER A 37 -5.53 -3.32 1.75
C SER A 37 -6.81 -4.10 1.50
N MET A 38 -6.94 -5.31 2.07
CA MET A 38 -8.18 -6.08 1.96
C MET A 38 -9.35 -5.38 2.65
N PHE A 39 -9.12 -4.74 3.81
CA PHE A 39 -10.16 -3.93 4.47
C PHE A 39 -10.56 -2.70 3.66
N GLY A 40 -9.61 -2.07 2.95
CA GLY A 40 -9.89 -0.98 2.02
C GLY A 40 -10.81 -1.40 0.88
N ASP A 41 -10.51 -2.52 0.22
CA ASP A 41 -11.35 -3.07 -0.85
C ASP A 41 -12.74 -3.48 -0.36
N LEU A 42 -12.84 -4.05 0.85
CA LEU A 42 -14.12 -4.36 1.47
C LEU A 42 -14.93 -3.10 1.77
N SER A 43 -14.28 -2.05 2.29
CA SER A 43 -14.93 -0.77 2.58
C SER A 43 -15.50 -0.14 1.30
N ALA A 44 -14.72 -0.15 0.22
CA ALA A 44 -15.18 0.27 -1.12
C ALA A 44 -16.41 -0.52 -1.58
N SER A 45 -16.40 -1.85 -1.39
CA SER A 45 -17.52 -2.72 -1.78
C SER A 45 -18.82 -2.40 -1.02
N VAL A 46 -18.72 -2.03 0.27
CA VAL A 46 -19.87 -1.67 1.11
C VAL A 46 -20.44 -0.32 0.70
N ILE A 47 -19.58 0.67 0.43
CA ILE A 47 -20.01 1.99 -0.04
C ILE A 47 -20.73 1.86 -1.39
N LYS A 48 -20.21 1.05 -2.32
CA LYS A 48 -20.89 0.75 -3.60
C LYS A 48 -22.30 0.18 -3.42
N ARG A 49 -22.51 -0.69 -2.42
CA ARG A 49 -23.84 -1.25 -2.11
C ARG A 49 -24.79 -0.20 -1.54
N HIS A 50 -24.31 0.65 -0.63
CA HIS A 50 -25.12 1.70 -0.02
C HIS A 50 -25.50 2.83 -0.99
N CYS A 51 -24.62 3.17 -1.92
CA CYS A 51 -24.88 4.23 -2.88
C CYS A 51 -25.74 3.79 -4.08
N GLN A 52 -26.09 2.50 -4.23
CA GLN A 52 -26.79 1.94 -5.42
C GLN A 52 -26.10 2.26 -6.77
N ILE A 53 -24.83 2.71 -6.71
CA ILE A 53 -24.01 3.06 -7.86
C ILE A 53 -23.03 1.91 -8.08
N LYS A 54 -23.11 1.26 -9.25
CA LYS A 54 -22.29 0.08 -9.58
C LYS A 54 -20.84 0.46 -9.93
N ASP A 55 -20.63 1.67 -10.46
CA ASP A 55 -19.33 2.22 -10.85
C ASP A 55 -19.30 3.72 -10.54
N PHE A 56 -18.32 4.18 -9.76
CA PHE A 56 -18.16 5.59 -9.35
C PHE A 56 -17.86 6.57 -10.51
N GLY A 57 -17.75 6.08 -11.75
CA GLY A 57 -17.56 6.94 -12.90
C GLY A 57 -17.73 6.18 -14.21
N ASN A 58 -18.50 6.76 -15.12
CA ASN A 58 -18.73 6.28 -16.48
C ASN A 58 -17.74 6.94 -17.47
N LEU A 59 -16.47 7.15 -17.05
CA LEU A 59 -15.52 7.94 -17.84
C LEU A 59 -14.85 7.13 -18.95
N ILE A 60 -14.75 5.80 -18.81
CA ILE A 60 -14.23 4.90 -19.86
C ILE A 60 -15.09 3.64 -19.91
N PRO A 61 -15.86 3.40 -20.99
CA PRO A 61 -16.68 2.20 -21.10
C PRO A 61 -15.75 0.97 -21.20
N GLY A 62 -15.82 0.07 -20.22
CA GLY A 62 -15.08 -1.21 -20.20
C GLY A 62 -13.84 -1.24 -19.30
N HIS A 63 -13.43 -0.12 -18.70
CA HIS A 63 -12.44 -0.11 -17.62
C HIS A 63 -13.17 0.27 -16.33
N GLY A 64 -13.30 -0.68 -15.40
CA GLY A 64 -13.91 -0.44 -14.08
C GLY A 64 -13.36 0.85 -13.44
N GLY A 65 -14.21 1.53 -12.66
CA GLY A 65 -13.95 2.89 -12.19
C GLY A 65 -12.53 3.08 -11.65
N ILE A 66 -11.82 4.10 -12.13
CA ILE A 66 -10.48 4.48 -11.63
C ILE A 66 -10.49 4.65 -10.11
N MET A 67 -11.62 5.11 -9.55
CA MET A 67 -11.87 5.21 -8.11
C MET A 67 -11.67 3.86 -7.38
N ASP A 68 -12.19 2.74 -7.91
CA ASP A 68 -12.03 1.40 -7.30
C ASP A 68 -10.56 0.98 -7.10
N ARG A 69 -9.62 1.53 -7.90
CA ARG A 69 -8.18 1.28 -7.74
C ARG A 69 -7.50 2.22 -6.76
N PHE A 70 -8.09 3.38 -6.49
CA PHE A 70 -7.59 4.33 -5.50
C PHE A 70 -8.21 4.11 -4.12
N ASP A 71 -9.35 3.44 -4.00
CA ASP A 71 -10.04 3.23 -2.72
C ASP A 71 -9.19 2.49 -1.69
N SER A 72 -8.51 1.41 -2.10
CA SER A 72 -7.59 0.69 -1.20
C SER A 72 -6.33 1.49 -0.91
N VAL A 73 -5.80 2.25 -1.86
CA VAL A 73 -4.58 3.06 -1.67
C VAL A 73 -4.83 4.21 -0.70
N ILE A 74 -6.00 4.86 -0.80
CA ILE A 74 -6.39 5.98 0.08
C ILE A 74 -6.50 5.50 1.53
N PHE A 75 -7.01 4.29 1.75
CA PHE A 75 -7.08 3.72 3.08
C PHE A 75 -5.70 3.25 3.55
N VAL A 76 -4.94 2.56 2.70
CA VAL A 76 -3.64 1.95 3.07
C VAL A 76 -2.56 3.00 3.37
N ALA A 77 -2.55 4.14 2.68
CA ALA A 77 -1.51 5.17 2.82
C ALA A 77 -1.32 5.71 4.26
N PRO A 78 -2.35 6.21 4.97
CA PRO A 78 -2.19 6.71 6.33
C PRO A 78 -1.81 5.60 7.33
N PHE A 79 -2.32 4.37 7.18
CA PHE A 79 -1.94 3.28 8.07
C PHE A 79 -0.50 2.82 7.83
N LEU A 80 -0.05 2.72 6.58
CA LEU A 80 1.36 2.42 6.28
C LEU A 80 2.29 3.47 6.87
N TYR A 81 1.92 4.75 6.78
CA TYR A 81 2.70 5.83 7.41
C TYR A 81 2.80 5.62 8.92
N LEU A 82 1.68 5.40 9.62
CA LEU A 82 1.68 5.13 11.06
C LEU A 82 2.49 3.88 11.44
N ILE A 83 2.35 2.79 10.68
CA ILE A 83 3.09 1.55 10.90
C ILE A 83 4.59 1.78 10.73
N SER A 84 5.02 2.54 9.72
CA SER A 84 6.43 2.86 9.49
C SER A 84 7.05 3.75 10.57
N GLN A 85 6.24 4.57 11.27
CA GLN A 85 6.69 5.35 12.42
C GLN A 85 6.95 4.47 13.65
N VAL A 86 6.18 3.39 13.82
CA VAL A 86 6.33 2.46 14.96
C VAL A 86 7.37 1.37 14.66
N LEU A 87 7.42 0.88 13.42
CA LEU A 87 8.34 -0.15 12.95
C LEU A 87 9.24 0.43 11.87
N PRO A 88 10.34 1.11 12.24
CA PRO A 88 11.29 1.63 11.27
C PRO A 88 11.90 0.47 10.48
N VAL A 89 11.67 0.50 9.17
CA VAL A 89 12.21 -0.50 8.22
C VAL A 89 13.66 -0.21 7.88
N ILE A 90 14.03 1.07 7.87
CA ILE A 90 15.38 1.56 7.61
C ILE A 90 15.91 2.08 8.94
N ALA A 91 16.98 1.47 9.44
CA ALA A 91 17.82 2.09 10.47
C ALA A 91 18.83 3.00 9.74
N ALA A 92 18.85 4.27 10.11
CA ALA A 92 19.84 5.24 9.67
C ALA A 92 21.13 5.11 10.50
#